data_AF-A0A1E3YWX6-F1
#
_entry.id   AF-A0A1E3YWX6-F1
#
_cell.length_a   1.000
_cell.length_b   1.000
_cell.length_c   1.000
_cell.angle_alpha   90.00
_cell.angle_beta   90.00
_cell.angle_gamma   90.00
#
_symmetry.space_group_name_H-M   'P 1'
#
loop_
_entity.id
_entity.type
_entity.pdbx_description
1 polymer ?
#
loop_
_entity_poly.entity_id
_entity_poly.type
_entity_poly.pdbx_seq_one_letter_code
_entity_poly.pdbx_strand_id
1 'polypeptide(L)'
;MERWEVMERRVLIAEGIVLVSLSAWLVMDGERAFFAILLAPIIFWVFWQAFFEDKLGSNEPVSRAERLMHGTFFWARRLVVGGIALVLAAMAFKLARDGMGLTAILLPAGLSLFAGWVSIFGAGRSKSMSDDLQIHRERQKRYRKP
;
A
#
# COMPACT_ATOMS: atom_id res chain seq x y z
N MET A 1 13.45 16.21 12.77
CA MET A 1 12.64 16.22 11.56
C MET A 1 13.31 17.17 10.58
N GLU A 2 13.81 16.63 9.47
CA GLU A 2 14.52 17.42 8.46
C GLU A 2 13.54 18.27 7.65
N ARG A 3 14.01 19.37 7.03
CA ARG A 3 13.15 20.27 6.24
C ARG A 3 12.44 19.55 5.08
N TRP A 4 13.08 18.50 4.55
CA TRP A 4 12.53 17.67 3.49
C TRP A 4 11.30 16.87 3.96
N GLU A 5 11.37 16.21 5.12
CA GLU A 5 10.26 15.42 5.69
C GLU A 5 9.01 16.28 5.95
N VAL A 6 9.22 17.52 6.41
CA VAL A 6 8.12 18.48 6.61
C VAL A 6 7.46 18.86 5.29
N MET A 7 8.24 19.03 4.22
CA MET A 7 7.73 19.35 2.89
C MET A 7 6.95 18.16 2.32
N GLU A 8 7.52 16.96 2.39
CA GLU A 8 6.89 15.70 1.97
C GLU A 8 5.54 15.50 2.66
N ARG A 9 5.48 15.66 3.98
CA ARG A 9 4.24 15.57 4.75
C ARG A 9 3.18 16.57 4.26
N ARG A 10 3.56 17.82 3.98
CA ARG A 10 2.63 18.84 3.50
C ARG A 10 2.09 18.51 2.11
N VAL A 11 2.94 18.00 1.23
CA VAL A 11 2.56 17.55 -0.11
C VAL A 11 1.58 16.39 -0.02
N LEU A 12 1.88 15.36 0.80
CA LEU A 12 0.98 14.23 1.01
C LEU A 12 -0.38 14.66 1.57
N ILE A 13 -0.41 15.61 2.52
CA ILE A 13 -1.69 16.11 3.04
C ILE A 13 -2.49 16.82 1.94
N ALA A 14 -1.85 17.67 1.13
CA ALA A 14 -2.50 18.36 0.03
C ALA A 14 -3.04 17.38 -1.02
N GLU A 15 -2.24 16.38 -1.41
CA GLU A 15 -2.64 15.30 -2.31
C GLU A 15 -3.82 14.50 -1.74
N GLY A 16 -3.77 14.15 -0.45
CA GLY A 16 -4.84 13.45 0.24
C GLY A 16 -6.17 14.22 0.20
N ILE A 17 -6.13 15.54 0.41
CA ILE A 17 -7.31 16.41 0.30
C ILE A 17 -7.86 16.41 -1.13
N VAL A 18 -7.01 16.56 -2.15
CA VAL A 18 -7.42 16.53 -3.56
C VAL A 18 -8.08 15.20 -3.91
N LEU A 19 -7.52 14.08 -3.47
CA LEU A 19 -8.07 12.75 -3.71
C LEU A 19 -9.42 12.54 -3.00
N VAL A 20 -9.59 13.07 -1.78
CA VAL A 20 -10.88 13.05 -1.07
C VAL A 20 -11.93 13.88 -1.82
N SER A 21 -11.57 15.09 -2.28
CA SER A 21 -12.46 15.93 -3.06
C SER A 21 -12.87 15.27 -4.38
N LEU A 22 -11.93 14.66 -5.08
CA LEU A 22 -12.19 13.90 -6.29
C LEU A 22 -13.11 12.69 -6.01
N SER A 23 -12.85 11.94 -4.94
CA SER A 23 -13.67 10.81 -4.53
C SER A 23 -15.10 11.25 -4.21
N ALA A 24 -15.29 12.36 -3.50
CA ALA A 24 -16.61 12.90 -3.19
C ALA A 24 -17.38 13.29 -4.46
N TRP A 25 -16.69 13.94 -5.41
CA TRP A 25 -17.27 14.30 -6.70
C TRP A 25 -17.70 13.08 -7.52
N LEU A 26 -16.86 12.03 -7.58
CA LEU A 26 -17.17 10.78 -8.29
C LEU A 26 -18.38 10.02 -7.71
N VAL A 27 -18.61 10.11 -6.38
CA VAL A 27 -19.79 9.52 -5.74
C VAL A 27 -21.06 10.28 -6.14
N MET A 28 -20.99 11.61 -6.27
CA MET A 28 -22.15 12.42 -6.68
C MET A 28 -22.59 12.17 -8.13
N ASP A 29 -21.66 11.75 -9.00
CA ASP A 29 -21.90 11.48 -10.42
C ASP A 29 -22.59 10.12 -10.68
N GLY A 30 -22.80 9.28 -9.64
CA GLY A 30 -23.58 8.03 -9.69
C GLY A 30 -22.97 6.89 -10.53
N GLU A 31 -22.80 7.11 -11.83
CA GLU A 31 -22.19 6.16 -12.77
C GLU A 31 -20.72 5.88 -12.47
N ARG A 32 -20.05 6.82 -11.79
CA ARG A 32 -18.61 6.76 -11.48
C ARG A 32 -18.31 6.43 -10.01
N ALA A 33 -19.32 6.10 -9.21
CA ALA A 33 -19.15 5.79 -7.79
C ALA A 33 -18.19 4.62 -7.54
N PHE A 34 -18.07 3.67 -8.48
CA PHE A 34 -17.08 2.60 -8.42
C PHE A 34 -15.63 3.11 -8.37
N PHE A 35 -15.30 4.18 -9.10
CA PHE A 35 -13.95 4.75 -9.08
C PHE A 35 -13.61 5.39 -7.73
N ALA A 36 -14.60 5.92 -6.99
CA ALA A 36 -14.39 6.39 -5.63
C ALA A 36 -13.95 5.26 -4.68
N ILE A 37 -14.49 4.06 -4.86
CA ILE A 37 -14.07 2.87 -4.08
C ILE A 37 -12.61 2.51 -4.39
N LEU A 38 -12.20 2.62 -5.66
CA LEU A 38 -10.81 2.38 -6.07
C LEU A 38 -9.82 3.43 -5.52
N LEU A 39 -10.27 4.65 -5.25
CA LEU A 39 -9.45 5.71 -4.66
C LEU A 39 -9.25 5.54 -3.15
N ALA A 40 -10.18 4.88 -2.45
CA ALA A 40 -10.14 4.77 -1.00
C ALA A 40 -8.81 4.18 -0.44
N PRO A 41 -8.22 3.10 -1.02
CA PRO A 41 -6.92 2.60 -0.59
C PRO A 41 -5.77 3.59 -0.82
N ILE A 42 -5.85 4.40 -1.88
CA ILE A 42 -4.82 5.40 -2.22
C ILE A 42 -4.90 6.58 -1.23
N ILE A 43 -6.10 7.10 -1.00
CA ILE A 43 -6.36 8.14 0.01
C ILE A 43 -5.84 7.68 1.38
N PHE A 44 -6.20 6.45 1.75
CA PHE A 44 -5.77 5.85 3.00
C PHE A 44 -4.23 5.75 3.06
N TRP A 45 -3.58 5.29 1.99
CA TRP A 45 -2.11 5.19 1.91
C TRP A 45 -1.42 6.55 2.09
N VAL A 46 -1.91 7.58 1.41
CA VAL A 46 -1.35 8.94 1.46
C VAL A 46 -1.41 9.50 2.89
N PHE A 47 -2.55 9.40 3.56
CA PHE A 47 -2.67 9.84 4.95
C PHE A 47 -1.89 8.96 5.92
N TRP A 48 -1.78 7.66 5.65
CA TRP A 48 -0.91 6.77 6.43
C TRP A 48 0.55 7.26 6.40
N GLN A 49 1.07 7.53 5.19
CA GLN A 49 2.42 8.06 5.01
C GLN A 49 2.60 9.41 5.73
N ALA A 50 1.66 10.34 5.54
CA ALA A 50 1.73 11.68 6.10
C ALA A 50 1.74 11.71 7.64
N PHE A 51 1.02 10.81 8.31
CA PHE A 51 0.81 10.90 9.76
C PHE A 51 1.62 9.91 10.60
N PHE A 52 1.98 8.74 10.04
CA PHE A 52 2.47 7.62 10.84
C PHE A 52 3.81 7.07 10.40
N GLU A 53 4.26 7.30 9.16
CA GLU A 53 5.54 6.76 8.67
C GLU A 53 6.74 7.35 9.41
N ASP A 54 6.71 8.66 9.71
CA ASP A 54 7.78 9.35 10.46
C ASP A 54 7.86 8.92 11.92
N LYS A 55 6.81 8.28 12.44
CA LYS A 55 6.76 7.84 13.84
C LYS A 55 7.46 6.50 14.05
N LEU A 56 7.81 5.77 12.98
CA LEU A 56 8.64 4.56 13.05
C LEU A 56 10.02 4.89 13.62
N GLY A 57 10.36 4.26 14.74
CA GLY A 57 11.59 4.53 15.51
C GLY A 57 11.44 5.55 16.64
N SER A 58 10.27 6.18 16.78
CA SER A 58 9.99 7.09 17.90
C SER A 58 9.55 6.32 19.17
N ASN A 59 9.87 6.88 20.33
CA ASN A 59 9.40 6.41 21.65
C ASN A 59 8.00 6.94 22.00
N GLU A 60 7.29 7.58 21.06
CA GLU A 60 5.94 8.07 21.32
C GLU A 60 4.96 6.92 21.57
N PRO A 61 4.06 7.05 22.57
CA PRO A 61 3.08 6.03 22.88
C PRO A 61 2.10 5.83 21.72
N VAL A 62 1.93 4.57 21.30
CA VAL A 62 1.02 4.21 20.21
C VAL A 62 -0.43 4.35 20.68
N SER A 63 -1.18 5.24 20.03
CA SER A 63 -2.61 5.41 20.31
C SER A 63 -3.46 4.24 19.78
N ARG A 64 -4.67 4.05 20.34
CA ARG A 64 -5.63 3.04 19.84
C ARG A 64 -6.02 3.30 18.38
N ALA A 65 -6.19 4.57 18.00
CA ALA A 65 -6.51 4.98 16.64
C ALA A 65 -5.38 4.64 15.66
N GLU A 66 -4.13 4.92 16.03
CA GLU A 66 -2.95 4.56 15.23
C GLU A 66 -2.85 3.05 15.02
N ARG A 67 -3.11 2.24 16.06
CA ARG A 67 -3.10 0.78 15.96
C ARG A 67 -4.21 0.26 15.04
N LEU A 68 -5.41 0.83 15.14
CA LEU A 68 -6.53 0.47 14.26
C LEU A 68 -6.19 0.82 12.80
N MET A 69 -5.71 2.04 12.55
CA MET A 69 -5.28 2.47 11.23
C MET A 69 -4.16 1.60 10.68
N HIS A 70 -3.16 1.21 11.48
CA HIS A 70 -2.11 0.30 11.04
C HIS A 70 -2.69 -1.07 10.62
N GLY A 71 -3.63 -1.60 11.42
CA GLY A 71 -4.32 -2.84 11.09
C GLY A 71 -5.09 -2.74 9.77
N THR A 72 -5.87 -1.67 9.61
CA THR A 72 -6.63 -1.38 8.38
C THR A 72 -5.70 -1.20 7.19
N PHE A 73 -4.59 -0.49 7.33
CA PHE A 73 -3.58 -0.30 6.30
C PHE A 73 -3.02 -1.64 5.83
N PHE A 74 -2.58 -2.46 6.78
CA PHE A 74 -1.98 -3.75 6.50
C PHE A 74 -2.95 -4.66 5.76
N TRP A 75 -4.21 -4.68 6.20
CA TRP A 75 -5.27 -5.43 5.55
C TRP A 75 -5.60 -4.91 4.15
N ALA A 76 -5.82 -3.60 4.00
CA ALA A 76 -6.13 -2.96 2.73
C ALA A 76 -5.01 -3.20 1.70
N ARG A 77 -3.75 -2.99 2.10
CA ARG A 77 -2.59 -3.28 1.25
C ARG A 77 -2.56 -4.74 0.82
N ARG A 78 -2.79 -5.67 1.76
CA ARG A 78 -2.77 -7.10 1.46
C ARG A 78 -3.89 -7.52 0.52
N LEU A 79 -5.08 -6.95 0.65
CA LEU A 79 -6.20 -7.19 -0.26
C LEU A 79 -5.94 -6.61 -1.65
N VAL A 80 -5.50 -5.35 -1.75
CA VAL A 80 -5.29 -4.68 -3.03
C VAL A 80 -4.08 -5.26 -3.76
N VAL A 81 -2.91 -5.22 -3.14
CA VAL A 81 -1.66 -5.68 -3.76
C VAL A 81 -1.65 -7.21 -3.89
N GLY A 82 -2.16 -7.93 -2.89
CA GLY A 82 -2.31 -9.38 -2.97
C GLY A 82 -3.35 -9.81 -4.00
N GLY A 83 -4.44 -9.06 -4.17
CA GLY A 83 -5.41 -9.27 -5.24
C GLY A 83 -4.79 -9.12 -6.63
N ILE A 84 -3.99 -8.05 -6.84
CA ILE A 84 -3.22 -7.85 -8.07
C ILE A 84 -2.27 -9.03 -8.31
N ALA A 85 -1.56 -9.48 -7.26
CA ALA A 85 -0.68 -10.64 -7.35
C ALA A 85 -1.45 -11.89 -7.80
N LEU A 86 -2.63 -12.17 -7.23
CA LEU A 86 -3.45 -13.32 -7.62
C LEU A 86 -3.95 -13.24 -9.07
N VAL A 87 -4.36 -12.05 -9.54
CA VAL A 87 -4.77 -11.85 -10.93
C VAL A 87 -3.60 -12.10 -11.89
N LEU A 88 -2.42 -11.61 -11.57
CA LEU A 88 -1.21 -11.83 -12.36
C LEU A 88 -0.78 -13.31 -12.35
N ALA A 89 -0.90 -13.99 -11.20
CA ALA A 89 -0.66 -15.44 -11.11
C ALA A 89 -1.63 -16.23 -11.98
N ALA A 90 -2.93 -15.91 -11.93
CA ALA A 90 -3.95 -16.53 -12.75
C ALA A 90 -3.71 -16.30 -14.24
N MET A 91 -3.28 -15.09 -14.62
CA MET A 91 -2.89 -14.75 -15.99
C MET A 91 -1.70 -15.59 -16.45
N ALA A 92 -0.64 -15.70 -15.65
CA ALA A 92 0.52 -16.53 -15.95
C ALA A 92 0.14 -18.02 -16.11
N PHE A 93 -0.72 -18.53 -15.23
CA PHE A 93 -1.22 -19.91 -15.31
C PHE A 93 -2.02 -20.15 -16.59
N LYS A 94 -2.89 -19.21 -16.97
CA LYS A 94 -3.64 -19.29 -18.23
C LYS A 94 -2.70 -19.33 -19.44
N LEU A 95 -1.71 -18.42 -19.50
CA LEU A 95 -0.74 -18.37 -20.60
C LEU A 95 0.08 -19.66 -20.71
N ALA A 96 0.42 -20.27 -19.58
CA ALA A 96 1.10 -21.56 -19.56
C ALA A 96 0.20 -22.69 -20.10
N ARG A 97 -1.08 -22.69 -19.74
CA ARG A 97 -2.08 -23.64 -20.26
C ARG A 97 -2.29 -23.48 -21.77
N ASP A 98 -2.26 -22.24 -22.25
CA ASP A 98 -2.44 -21.91 -23.67
C ASP A 98 -1.17 -22.17 -24.50
N GLY A 99 -0.09 -22.68 -23.89
CA GLY A 99 1.15 -23.04 -24.58
C GLY A 99 1.95 -21.84 -25.10
N MET A 100 1.76 -20.67 -24.50
CA MET A 100 2.44 -19.43 -24.91
C MET A 100 3.95 -19.49 -24.64
N GLY A 101 4.71 -18.64 -25.33
CA GLY A 101 6.16 -18.54 -25.15
C GLY A 101 6.57 -18.21 -23.70
N LEU A 102 7.72 -18.74 -23.28
CA LEU A 102 8.22 -18.64 -21.90
C LEU A 102 8.25 -17.19 -21.38
N THR A 103 8.67 -16.23 -22.21
CA THR A 103 8.72 -14.80 -21.83
C THR A 103 7.34 -14.24 -21.48
N ALA A 104 6.29 -14.65 -22.19
CA ALA A 104 4.92 -14.20 -21.94
C ALA A 104 4.38 -14.74 -20.61
N ILE A 105 4.89 -15.89 -20.14
CA ILE A 105 4.51 -16.51 -18.85
C ILE A 105 5.33 -15.90 -17.71
N LEU A 106 6.65 -15.75 -17.90
CA LEU A 106 7.57 -15.31 -16.86
C LEU A 106 7.34 -13.86 -16.44
N LEU A 107 6.94 -12.99 -17.37
CA LEU A 107 6.69 -11.58 -17.05
C LEU A 107 5.55 -11.41 -16.01
N PRO A 108 4.31 -11.88 -16.24
CA PRO A 108 3.25 -11.80 -15.25
C PRO A 108 3.54 -12.62 -13.98
N ALA A 109 4.23 -13.77 -14.11
CA ALA A 109 4.64 -14.56 -12.94
C ALA A 109 5.63 -13.80 -12.04
N GLY A 110 6.63 -13.15 -12.61
CA GLY A 110 7.59 -12.33 -11.88
C GLY A 110 6.93 -11.12 -11.22
N LEU A 111 6.04 -10.42 -11.94
CA LEU A 111 5.27 -9.32 -11.38
C LEU A 111 4.33 -9.78 -10.25
N SER A 112 3.72 -10.96 -10.37
CA SER A 112 2.93 -11.58 -9.31
C SER A 112 3.76 -11.82 -8.05
N LEU A 113 4.97 -12.38 -8.19
CA LEU A 113 5.86 -12.61 -7.05
C LEU A 113 6.26 -11.31 -6.37
N PHE A 114 6.60 -10.28 -7.15
CA PHE A 114 6.96 -8.96 -6.63
C PHE A 114 5.78 -8.29 -5.92
N ALA A 115 4.60 -8.28 -6.53
CA ALA A 115 3.38 -7.77 -5.90
C ALA A 115 3.05 -8.57 -4.62
N GLY A 116 3.19 -9.90 -4.66
CA GLY A 116 3.03 -10.77 -3.50
C GLY A 116 3.96 -10.39 -2.36
N TRP A 117 5.24 -10.16 -2.66
CA TRP A 117 6.24 -9.69 -1.69
C TRP A 117 5.83 -8.37 -1.04
N VAL A 118 5.50 -7.37 -1.85
CA VAL A 118 5.06 -6.04 -1.38
C VAL A 118 3.75 -6.13 -0.58
N SER A 119 2.85 -7.06 -0.91
CA SER A 119 1.61 -7.27 -0.15
C SER A 119 1.90 -7.73 1.28
N ILE A 120 2.89 -8.60 1.46
CA ILE A 120 3.26 -9.21 2.74
C ILE A 120 4.13 -8.26 3.57
N PHE A 121 5.26 -7.81 3.02
CA PHE A 121 6.25 -7.05 3.77
C PHE A 121 5.99 -5.53 3.69
N GLY A 122 5.51 -5.06 2.53
CA GLY A 122 5.43 -3.65 2.18
C GLY A 122 6.66 -3.19 1.43
N ALA A 123 6.60 -1.99 0.88
CA ALA A 123 7.80 -1.28 0.43
C ALA A 123 8.43 -0.54 1.64
N GLY A 124 9.70 -0.80 1.91
CA GLY A 124 10.54 -0.08 2.86
C GLY A 124 10.92 1.31 2.35
N ARG A 125 11.58 2.10 3.20
CA ARG A 125 11.93 3.51 2.92
C ARG A 125 12.89 3.66 1.73
N SER A 126 13.78 2.69 1.55
CA SER A 126 14.77 2.64 0.47
C SER A 126 14.30 1.89 -0.78
N LYS A 127 13.04 1.41 -0.83
CA LYS A 127 12.47 0.62 -1.93
C LYS A 127 13.34 -0.60 -2.30
N SER A 128 14.04 -1.17 -1.32
CA SER A 128 14.87 -2.36 -1.47
C SER A 128 14.28 -3.53 -0.69
N MET A 129 14.34 -4.75 -1.25
CA MET A 129 13.78 -5.95 -0.60
C MET A 129 14.40 -6.24 0.77
N SER A 130 15.68 -5.90 0.97
CA SER A 130 16.37 -6.03 2.26
C SER A 130 15.78 -5.10 3.33
N ASP A 131 15.36 -3.91 2.92
CA ASP A 131 14.78 -2.90 3.81
C ASP A 131 13.31 -3.19 4.12
N ASP A 132 12.56 -3.77 3.17
CA ASP A 132 11.17 -4.18 3.37
C ASP A 132 11.01 -5.07 4.61
N LEU A 133 11.90 -6.06 4.78
CA LEU A 133 11.88 -6.99 5.90
C LEU A 133 12.23 -6.30 7.22
N GLN A 134 13.18 -5.38 7.20
CA GLN A 134 13.60 -4.63 8.38
C GLN A 134 12.48 -3.71 8.86
N ILE A 135 11.92 -2.89 7.97
CA ILE A 135 10.80 -2.00 8.25
C ILE A 135 9.56 -2.79 8.70
N HIS A 136 9.31 -3.96 8.11
CA HIS A 136 8.24 -4.84 8.56
C HIS A 136 8.42 -5.26 10.03
N ARG A 137 9.63 -5.65 10.42
CA ARG A 137 9.95 -6.02 11.81
C ARG A 137 9.85 -4.82 12.75
N GLU A 138 10.26 -3.63 12.33
CA GLU A 138 10.13 -2.40 13.12
C GLU A 138 8.66 -2.02 13.36
N ARG A 139 7.82 -2.10 12.32
CA ARG A 139 6.37 -1.92 12.42
C ARG A 139 5.77 -2.96 13.37
N GLN A 140 6.15 -4.23 13.24
CA GLN A 140 5.67 -5.27 14.15
C GLN A 140 6.09 -4.98 15.60
N LYS A 141 7.34 -4.59 15.87
CA LYS A 141 7.81 -4.26 17.23
C LYS A 141 7.01 -3.11 17.84
N ARG A 142 6.75 -2.05 17.06
CA ARG A 142 6.04 -0.86 17.52
C ARG A 142 4.55 -1.11 17.80
N TYR A 143 3.91 -1.94 16.96
CA TYR A 143 2.48 -2.22 17.06
C TYR A 143 2.15 -3.52 17.79
N ARG A 144 3.15 -4.29 18.27
CA ARG A 144 2.95 -5.47 19.12
C ARG A 144 2.24 -5.04 20.39
N LYS A 145 1.13 -5.69 20.71
CA LYS A 145 0.39 -5.44 21.96
C LYS A 145 1.36 -5.62 23.15
N PRO A 146 1.29 -4.77 24.20
CA PRO A 146 1.83 -5.15 25.50
C PRO A 146 1.13 -6.41 26.00
#